data_AF-A0A950SL96-F1
#
_entry.id   AF-A0A950SL96-F1
#
_cell.length_a   1.000
_cell.length_b   1.000
_cell.length_c   1.000
_cell.angle_alpha   90.00
_cell.angle_beta   90.00
_cell.angle_gamma   90.00
#
_symmetry.space_group_name_H-M   'P 1'
#
loop_
_entity.id
_entity.type
_entity.pdbx_description
1 polymer ?
#
loop_
_entity_poly.entity_id
_entity_poly.type
_entity_poly.pdbx_seq_one_letter_code
_entity_poly.pdbx_strand_id
1 'polypeptide(L)'
;MDENEHDGAAVGPVVSEGGRGPSALSTGRGSPMGSGGAVLGPLASGQRWSAVRKREVVLRLMRGESAELLSRELGLPLFKLEQWRQRAEAALEGALKEREADPADGQLAAAMQRIGELSMENELLRARVERSGPLGRRRSR
;
A
#
# COMPACT_ATOMS: atom_id res chain seq x y z
N MET A 1 -30.42 7.87 55.28
CA MET A 1 -30.47 8.24 53.85
C MET A 1 -29.38 9.27 53.74
N ASP A 2 -28.17 8.82 53.44
CA ASP A 2 -26.94 9.58 53.67
C ASP A 2 -25.98 9.25 52.52
N GLU A 3 -25.40 10.29 51.92
CA GLU A 3 -24.49 10.22 50.78
C GLU A 3 -23.17 10.93 51.14
N ASN A 4 -22.08 10.53 50.46
CA ASN A 4 -20.76 11.21 50.39
C ASN A 4 -19.93 11.19 51.71
N GLU A 5 -18.59 11.15 51.75
CA GLU A 5 -17.47 10.99 50.80
C GLU A 5 -16.19 10.67 51.64
N HIS A 6 -14.99 10.25 51.19
CA HIS A 6 -14.33 10.04 49.88
C HIS A 6 -13.20 8.97 50.07
N ASP A 7 -12.28 8.86 49.10
CA ASP A 7 -10.82 8.52 49.22
C ASP A 7 -10.33 7.09 48.93
N GLY A 8 -9.07 7.00 48.44
CA GLY A 8 -8.27 5.77 48.40
C GLY A 8 -7.85 5.26 47.02
N ALA A 9 -6.96 5.97 46.31
CA ALA A 9 -6.32 5.44 45.10
C ALA A 9 -5.28 4.35 45.40
N ALA A 10 -5.27 3.26 44.62
CA ALA A 10 -4.15 2.32 44.55
C ALA A 10 -4.05 1.68 43.16
N VAL A 11 -2.94 1.93 42.46
CA VAL A 11 -2.63 1.35 41.12
C VAL A 11 -1.46 0.37 41.25
N GLY A 12 -1.66 -0.84 40.75
CA GLY A 12 -0.59 -1.78 40.41
C GLY A 12 -1.00 -3.25 40.51
N PRO A 13 -0.18 -4.20 40.00
CA PRO A 13 0.80 -4.05 38.93
C PRO A 13 0.51 -4.96 37.71
N VAL A 14 1.20 -4.70 36.62
CA VAL A 14 1.24 -5.54 35.41
C VAL A 14 1.72 -6.97 35.71
N VAL A 15 1.02 -7.97 35.16
CA VAL A 15 1.59 -9.31 34.94
C VAL A 15 1.50 -9.65 33.45
N SER A 16 2.63 -10.05 32.88
CA SER A 16 2.77 -10.37 31.46
C SER A 16 2.47 -11.84 31.21
N GLU A 17 1.77 -12.16 30.10
CA GLU A 17 1.85 -13.51 29.55
C GLU A 17 2.00 -13.54 28.02
N GLY A 18 3.18 -13.98 27.59
CA GLY A 18 3.20 -15.16 26.71
C GLY A 18 2.87 -15.00 25.23
N GLY A 19 3.10 -13.84 24.61
CA GLY A 19 3.06 -13.73 23.15
C GLY A 19 4.13 -14.61 22.46
N ARG A 20 3.80 -15.86 22.11
CA ARG A 20 4.67 -16.76 21.31
C ARG A 20 3.84 -17.52 20.26
N GLY A 21 3.70 -16.92 19.09
CA GLY A 21 3.05 -17.56 17.94
C GLY A 21 3.95 -18.62 17.27
N PRO A 22 3.37 -19.64 16.61
CA PRO A 22 4.11 -20.57 15.77
C PRO A 22 4.23 -20.03 14.33
N SER A 23 5.35 -19.38 14.02
CA SER A 23 5.74 -19.12 12.63
C SER A 23 6.21 -20.42 11.96
N ALA A 24 5.27 -21.17 11.37
CA ALA A 24 5.60 -22.29 10.50
C ALA A 24 6.05 -21.76 9.11
N LEU A 25 7.37 -21.56 8.96
CA LEU A 25 8.00 -21.31 7.66
C LEU A 25 7.90 -22.56 6.79
N SER A 26 6.82 -22.67 6.01
CA SER A 26 6.68 -23.70 4.98
C SER A 26 7.56 -23.35 3.77
N THR A 27 8.86 -23.62 3.90
CA THR A 27 9.80 -23.55 2.79
C THR A 27 9.60 -24.77 1.91
N GLY A 28 9.07 -24.56 0.70
CA GLY A 28 9.17 -25.54 -0.38
C GLY A 28 7.84 -25.89 -1.06
N ARG A 29 7.55 -25.21 -2.17
CA ARG A 29 7.75 -25.87 -3.47
C ARG A 29 7.96 -24.87 -4.59
N GLY A 30 8.95 -25.14 -5.44
CA GLY A 30 9.17 -24.39 -6.67
C GLY A 30 8.04 -24.63 -7.67
N SER A 31 7.92 -23.70 -8.62
CA SER A 31 7.01 -23.80 -9.76
C SER A 31 7.25 -25.07 -10.59
N PRO A 32 6.20 -25.63 -11.20
CA PRO A 32 6.28 -26.03 -12.59
C PRO A 32 5.98 -24.80 -13.46
N MET A 33 6.98 -24.31 -14.20
CA MET A 33 6.66 -23.66 -15.48
C MET A 33 6.09 -24.74 -16.39
N GLY A 34 4.79 -24.68 -16.67
CA GLY A 34 4.10 -25.67 -17.49
C GLY A 34 2.91 -25.03 -18.19
N SER A 35 3.04 -24.81 -19.49
CA SER A 35 1.92 -24.40 -20.34
C SER A 35 0.92 -25.55 -20.45
N GLY A 36 -0.21 -25.41 -19.75
CA GLY A 36 -1.30 -26.36 -19.74
C GLY A 36 -2.26 -25.98 -18.62
N GLY A 37 -3.55 -25.83 -18.95
CA GLY A 37 -4.54 -25.30 -18.02
C GLY A 37 -4.57 -26.11 -16.72
N ALA A 38 -4.01 -25.55 -15.65
CA ALA A 38 -4.20 -26.08 -14.30
C ALA A 38 -5.69 -25.94 -14.00
N VAL A 39 -6.42 -27.06 -14.03
CA VAL A 39 -7.88 -27.10 -13.84
C VAL A 39 -8.21 -26.41 -12.53
N LEU A 40 -8.80 -25.22 -12.63
CA LEU A 40 -9.13 -24.41 -11.48
C LEU A 40 -10.51 -24.88 -11.05
N GLY A 41 -10.54 -25.88 -10.18
CA GLY A 41 -11.81 -26.35 -9.62
C GLY A 41 -12.54 -25.26 -8.82
N PRO A 42 -13.67 -25.59 -8.19
CA PRO A 42 -14.32 -24.72 -7.23
C PRO A 42 -13.40 -24.36 -6.05
N LEU A 43 -13.73 -23.28 -5.33
CA LEU A 43 -13.17 -23.04 -4.01
C LEU A 43 -13.90 -23.88 -2.95
N ALA A 44 -13.19 -24.25 -1.90
CA ALA A 44 -13.83 -24.79 -0.70
C ALA A 44 -14.73 -23.72 -0.03
N SER A 45 -15.74 -24.16 0.70
CA SER A 45 -16.63 -23.27 1.45
C SER A 45 -15.84 -22.34 2.39
N GLY A 46 -16.16 -21.04 2.37
CA GLY A 46 -15.45 -20.01 3.14
C GLY A 46 -14.10 -19.54 2.57
N GLN A 47 -13.53 -20.20 1.56
CA GLN A 47 -12.25 -19.77 0.98
C GLN A 47 -12.40 -18.50 0.12
N ARG A 48 -11.42 -17.59 0.23
CA ARG A 48 -11.37 -16.32 -0.53
C ARG A 48 -10.62 -16.49 -1.85
N TRP A 49 -11.10 -15.81 -2.90
CA TRP A 49 -10.43 -15.75 -4.20
C TRP A 49 -9.17 -14.87 -4.15
N SER A 50 -7.99 -15.49 -4.26
CA SER A 50 -6.71 -14.78 -4.36
C SER A 50 -6.56 -14.03 -5.70
N ALA A 51 -5.74 -12.97 -5.71
CA ALA A 51 -5.47 -12.18 -6.91
C ALA A 51 -4.86 -13.04 -8.05
N VAL A 52 -3.93 -13.93 -7.70
CA VAL A 52 -3.30 -14.88 -8.65
C VAL A 52 -4.33 -15.79 -9.32
N ARG A 53 -5.27 -16.35 -8.54
CA ARG A 53 -6.32 -17.23 -9.10
C ARG A 53 -7.31 -16.47 -9.98
N LYS A 54 -7.67 -15.23 -9.61
CA LYS A 54 -8.50 -14.36 -10.47
C LYS A 54 -7.79 -14.02 -11.77
N ARG A 55 -6.49 -13.71 -11.72
CA ARG A 55 -5.66 -13.44 -12.91
C ARG A 55 -5.69 -14.62 -13.88
N GLU A 56 -5.48 -15.85 -13.41
CA GLU A 56 -5.53 -17.03 -14.29
C GLU A 56 -6.91 -17.23 -14.93
N VAL A 57 -8.00 -17.06 -14.18
CA VAL A 57 -9.37 -17.10 -14.73
C VAL A 57 -9.58 -16.04 -15.82
N VAL A 58 -9.07 -14.82 -15.63
CA VAL A 58 -9.12 -13.78 -16.67
C VAL A 58 -8.25 -14.15 -17.88
N LEU A 59 -7.06 -14.71 -17.69
CA LEU A 59 -6.21 -15.17 -18.80
C LEU A 59 -6.82 -16.34 -19.59
N ARG A 60 -7.69 -17.15 -18.97
CA ARG A 60 -8.51 -18.16 -19.65
C ARG A 60 -9.61 -17.52 -20.51
N LEU A 61 -10.33 -16.53 -19.97
CA LEU A 61 -11.30 -15.72 -20.73
C LEU A 61 -10.66 -14.99 -21.92
N MET A 62 -9.48 -14.37 -21.73
CA MET A 62 -8.74 -13.68 -22.79
C MET A 62 -8.19 -14.63 -23.87
N ARG A 63 -8.00 -15.92 -23.55
CA ARG A 63 -7.69 -16.98 -24.53
C ARG A 63 -8.91 -17.47 -25.33
N GLY A 64 -10.11 -16.94 -25.05
CA GLY A 64 -11.34 -17.31 -25.73
C GLY A 64 -12.09 -18.49 -25.11
N GLU A 65 -11.76 -18.92 -23.89
CA GLU A 65 -12.57 -19.92 -23.18
C GLU A 65 -13.96 -19.36 -22.83
N SER A 66 -15.01 -20.17 -23.04
CA SER A 66 -16.39 -19.76 -22.73
C SER A 66 -16.56 -19.47 -21.23
N ALA A 67 -17.14 -18.31 -20.94
CA ALA A 67 -17.43 -17.89 -19.58
C ALA A 67 -18.48 -18.80 -18.91
N GLU A 68 -19.35 -19.45 -19.68
CA GLU A 68 -20.33 -20.44 -19.23
C GLU A 68 -19.66 -21.76 -18.82
N LEU A 69 -18.60 -22.19 -19.51
CA LEU A 69 -17.80 -23.35 -19.11
C LEU A 69 -17.03 -23.05 -17.82
N LEU A 70 -16.36 -21.90 -17.75
CA LEU A 70 -15.64 -21.44 -16.55
C LEU A 70 -16.58 -21.23 -15.35
N SER A 71 -17.78 -20.71 -15.57
CA SER A 71 -18.85 -20.60 -14.56
C SER A 71 -19.16 -21.95 -13.91
N ARG A 72 -19.36 -22.98 -14.75
CA ARG A 72 -19.62 -24.37 -14.30
C ARG A 72 -18.42 -25.00 -13.61
N GLU A 73 -17.20 -24.82 -14.12
CA GLU A 73 -15.96 -25.37 -13.54
C GLU A 73 -15.64 -24.75 -12.16
N LEU A 74 -15.78 -23.43 -12.04
CA LEU A 74 -15.38 -22.66 -10.86
C LEU A 74 -16.49 -22.54 -9.80
N GLY A 75 -17.72 -22.93 -10.13
CA GLY A 75 -18.91 -22.69 -9.29
C GLY A 75 -19.23 -21.21 -9.10
N LEU A 76 -18.95 -20.37 -10.12
CA LEU A 76 -19.07 -18.91 -10.04
C LEU A 76 -20.17 -18.37 -10.96
N PRO A 77 -21.02 -17.44 -10.50
CA PRO A 77 -21.95 -16.72 -11.37
C PRO A 77 -21.22 -16.00 -12.51
N LEU A 78 -21.78 -16.08 -13.72
CA LEU A 78 -21.23 -15.49 -14.95
C LEU A 78 -20.84 -14.01 -14.78
N PHE A 79 -21.70 -13.23 -14.12
CA PHE A 79 -21.47 -11.81 -13.88
C PHE A 79 -20.19 -11.52 -13.08
N LYS A 80 -19.72 -12.42 -12.20
CA LYS A 80 -18.46 -12.24 -11.46
C LYS A 80 -17.25 -12.43 -12.35
N LEU A 81 -17.30 -13.38 -13.28
CA LEU A 81 -16.25 -13.63 -14.26
C LEU A 81 -16.11 -12.41 -15.18
N GLU A 82 -17.24 -11.93 -15.68
CA GLU A 82 -17.33 -10.72 -16.50
C GLU A 82 -16.80 -9.49 -15.76
N GLN A 83 -17.18 -9.29 -14.50
CA GLN A 83 -16.70 -8.19 -13.67
C GLN A 83 -15.20 -8.29 -13.32
N TRP A 84 -14.56 -9.45 -13.47
CA TRP A 84 -13.10 -9.59 -13.36
C TRP A 84 -12.41 -9.30 -14.70
N ARG A 85 -12.99 -9.73 -15.82
CA ARG A 85 -12.53 -9.37 -17.16
C ARG A 85 -12.53 -7.86 -17.36
N GLN A 86 -13.66 -7.19 -17.16
CA GLN A 86 -13.80 -5.74 -17.32
C GLN A 86 -12.81 -4.93 -16.45
N ARG A 87 -12.56 -5.37 -15.21
CA ARG A 87 -11.55 -4.72 -14.36
C ARG A 87 -10.12 -4.93 -14.85
N ALA A 88 -9.81 -6.10 -15.43
CA ALA A 88 -8.50 -6.36 -16.00
C ALA A 88 -8.27 -5.60 -17.30
N GLU A 89 -9.31 -5.47 -18.15
CA GLU A 89 -9.31 -4.65 -19.36
C GLU A 89 -9.09 -3.17 -19.01
N ALA A 90 -9.85 -2.62 -18.05
CA ALA A 90 -9.67 -1.24 -17.59
C ALA A 90 -8.28 -1.00 -16.95
N ALA A 91 -7.74 -1.99 -16.22
CA ALA A 91 -6.38 -1.90 -15.66
C ALA A 91 -5.30 -1.96 -16.75
N LEU A 92 -5.49 -2.79 -17.78
CA LEU A 92 -4.60 -2.88 -18.93
C LEU A 92 -4.64 -1.58 -19.75
N GLU A 93 -5.82 -1.04 -20.01
CA GLU A 93 -5.99 0.25 -20.69
C GLU A 93 -5.35 1.40 -19.89
N GLY A 94 -5.51 1.39 -18.56
CA GLY A 94 -4.82 2.32 -17.66
C GLY A 94 -3.30 2.23 -17.76
N ALA A 95 -2.74 1.02 -17.66
CA ALA A 95 -1.30 0.78 -17.77
C ALA A 95 -0.71 1.08 -19.16
N LEU A 96 -1.52 1.01 -20.23
CA LEU A 96 -1.12 1.41 -21.59
C LEU A 96 -1.22 2.92 -21.83
N LYS A 97 -2.07 3.62 -21.05
CA LYS A 97 -2.19 5.09 -21.06
C LYS A 97 -1.19 5.77 -20.14
N GLU A 98 -0.73 5.07 -19.11
CA GLU A 98 0.39 5.47 -18.27
C GLU A 98 1.63 5.61 -19.16
N ARG A 99 1.98 6.86 -19.51
CA ARG A 99 3.32 7.15 -20.00
C ARG A 99 4.29 6.73 -18.91
N GLU A 100 5.34 6.02 -19.30
CA GLU A 100 6.49 5.74 -18.44
C GLU A 100 6.87 7.03 -17.72
N ALA A 101 6.64 7.06 -16.40
CA ALA A 101 6.85 8.25 -15.60
C ALA A 101 8.32 8.64 -15.74
N ASP A 102 8.59 9.77 -16.38
CA ASP A 102 9.95 10.11 -16.79
C ASP A 102 10.81 10.14 -15.52
N PRO A 103 11.93 9.40 -15.43
CA PRO A 103 12.84 9.54 -14.30
C PRO A 103 13.28 11.00 -14.09
N ALA A 104 13.17 11.87 -15.11
CA ALA A 104 13.30 13.31 -14.99
C ALA A 104 12.19 13.97 -14.15
N ASP A 105 10.93 13.53 -14.17
CA ASP A 105 9.84 14.11 -13.38
C ASP A 105 10.06 13.92 -11.88
N GLY A 106 10.53 12.74 -11.46
CA GLY A 106 10.90 12.47 -10.08
C GLY A 106 12.12 13.28 -9.62
N GLN A 107 13.11 13.44 -10.50
CA GLN A 107 14.28 14.29 -10.24
C GLN A 107 13.91 15.78 -10.20
N LEU A 108 13.00 16.23 -11.06
CA LEU A 108 12.49 17.59 -11.10
C LEU A 108 11.71 17.94 -9.83
N ALA A 109 10.82 17.04 -9.38
CA ALA A 109 10.10 17.22 -8.12
C ALA A 109 11.06 17.32 -6.92
N ALA A 110 12.06 16.44 -6.85
CA ALA A 110 13.09 16.47 -5.80
C ALA A 110 13.95 17.75 -5.87
N ALA A 111 14.30 18.22 -7.07
CA ALA A 111 15.02 19.47 -7.28
C ALA A 111 14.19 20.70 -6.87
N MET A 112 12.90 20.74 -7.23
CA MET A 112 11.98 21.82 -6.83
C MET A 112 11.80 21.88 -5.32
N GLN A 113 11.64 20.73 -4.64
CA GLN A 113 11.60 20.66 -3.18
C GLN A 113 12.87 21.25 -2.56
N ARG A 114 14.05 20.84 -3.04
CA ARG A 114 15.35 21.34 -2.57
C ARG A 114 15.54 22.84 -2.82
N ILE A 115 15.07 23.35 -3.96
CA ILE A 115 15.09 24.79 -4.27
C ILE A 115 14.19 25.56 -3.29
N GLY A 116 13.01 25.02 -2.95
CA GLY A 116 12.11 25.62 -1.96
C GLY A 116 12.76 25.72 -0.57
N GLU A 117 13.32 24.61 -0.08
CA GLU A 117 14.06 24.54 1.20
C GLU A 117 15.20 25.57 1.25
N LEU A 118 16.09 25.57 0.24
CA LEU A 118 17.21 26.50 0.16
C LEU A 118 16.77 27.96 0.02
N SER A 119 15.64 28.23 -0.65
CA SER A 119 15.09 29.58 -0.79
C SER A 119 14.60 30.12 0.57
N MET A 120 13.89 29.29 1.33
CA MET A 120 13.41 29.63 2.68
C MET A 120 14.59 29.86 3.64
N GLU A 121 15.61 29.01 3.61
CA GLU A 121 16.85 29.23 4.38
C GLU A 121 17.53 30.55 4.00
N ASN A 122 17.63 30.86 2.71
CA ASN A 122 18.26 32.09 2.23
C ASN A 122 17.52 33.34 2.69
N GLU A 123 16.17 33.33 2.66
CA GLU A 123 15.33 34.42 3.15
C GLU A 123 15.52 34.65 4.65
N LEU A 124 15.49 33.58 5.46
CA LEU A 124 15.71 33.66 6.90
C LEU A 124 17.11 34.20 7.25
N LEU A 125 18.14 33.81 6.47
CA LEU A 125 19.51 34.30 6.64
C LEU A 125 19.64 35.78 6.25
N ARG A 126 19.07 36.22 5.12
CA ARG A 126 19.06 37.64 4.72
C ARG A 126 18.39 38.49 5.78
N ALA A 127 17.20 38.09 6.23
CA ALA A 127 16.46 38.81 7.26
C ALA A 127 17.21 38.84 8.61
N ARG A 128 18.05 37.83 8.91
CA ARG A 128 18.94 37.86 10.09
C ARG A 128 20.06 38.89 9.93
N VAL A 129 20.70 38.95 8.76
CA VAL A 129 21.78 39.92 8.47
C VAL A 129 21.24 41.36 8.51
N GLU A 130 20.09 41.61 7.89
CA GLU A 130 19.45 42.93 7.88
C GLU A 130 19.05 43.41 9.30
N ARG A 131 18.53 42.50 10.15
CA ARG A 131 18.27 42.81 11.57
C ARG A 131 19.55 42.99 12.40
N SER A 132 20.66 42.39 12.01
CA SER A 132 21.96 42.48 12.69
C SER A 132 22.75 43.71 12.23
N GLY A 133 22.10 44.89 12.29
CA GLY A 133 22.65 46.17 11.87
C GLY A 133 24.02 46.52 12.50
N PRO A 134 24.74 47.51 11.95
CA PRO A 134 26.17 47.69 12.15
C PRO A 134 26.58 47.65 13.62
N LEU A 135 27.56 46.79 13.93
CA LEU A 135 28.00 46.46 15.30
C LEU A 135 28.16 47.72 16.15
N GLY A 136 27.33 47.82 17.20
CA GLY A 136 27.24 49.01 18.04
C GLY A 136 28.61 49.47 18.52
N ARG A 137 28.93 50.74 18.22
CA ARG A 137 30.26 51.34 18.41
C ARG A 137 30.71 51.20 19.88
N ARG A 138 31.58 50.23 20.15
CA ARG A 138 32.07 49.89 21.48
C ARG A 138 32.73 51.12 22.10
N ARG A 139 32.18 51.66 23.20
CA ARG A 139 32.80 52.76 23.94
C ARG A 139 34.18 52.32 24.43
N SER A 140 35.21 53.04 24.01
CA SER A 140 36.51 53.03 24.69
C SER A 140 36.34 53.61 26.09
N ARG A 141 37.12 53.10 27.05
CA ARG A 141 37.26 53.70 28.38
C ARG A 141 38.08 54.98 28.31
#